data_AF-A0A2H3IRU6-F1
#
_entry.id   AF-A0A2H3IRU6-F1
#
_cell.length_a   1.000
_cell.length_b   1.000
_cell.length_c   1.000
_cell.angle_alpha   90.00
_cell.angle_beta   90.00
_cell.angle_gamma   90.00
#
_symmetry.space_group_name_H-M   'P 1'
#
loop_
_entity.id
_entity.type
_entity.pdbx_description
1 polymer ?
#
loop_
_entity_poly.entity_id
_entity_poly.type
_entity_poly.pdbx_seq_one_letter_code
_entity_poly.pdbx_strand_id
1 'polypeptide(L)'
;MLVLGNFSDVAYTSNPHAPIRWVNQWDNLDRSIKRGYGGASIFFENGVIVANLTRAAEYTCLLASIGLNAIVVSNVNPDLSLLTPENVQGLGKIADVFRPYGVQLGISLDFATPQKIGGLSTYDPLDSEVIKFWANITNQLYEAVPNMASYLVMADSEGQPGPLIYNHTHSKDANLFANALKPYSGILIFPCFCV
;
A
#
# COMPACT_ATOMS: atom_id res chain seq x y z
N MET A 1 -27.90 -23.99 -21.20
CA MET A 1 -28.55 -22.98 -22.07
C MET A 1 -27.53 -21.86 -22.27
N LEU A 2 -26.83 -21.88 -23.41
CA LEU A 2 -25.85 -20.87 -23.78
C LEU A 2 -26.62 -19.63 -24.25
N VAL A 3 -26.38 -18.48 -23.63
CA VAL A 3 -26.94 -17.19 -24.06
C VAL A 3 -26.28 -16.82 -25.39
N LEU A 4 -26.98 -17.00 -26.49
CA LEU A 4 -26.60 -16.46 -27.80
C LEU A 4 -26.94 -14.96 -27.79
N GLY A 5 -26.00 -14.14 -27.30
CA GLY A 5 -26.10 -12.69 -27.41
C GLY A 5 -26.08 -12.27 -28.87
N ASN A 6 -27.01 -11.41 -29.28
CA ASN A 6 -26.93 -10.73 -30.56
C ASN A 6 -25.84 -9.64 -30.43
N PHE A 7 -24.59 -9.99 -30.75
CA PHE A 7 -23.47 -9.08 -30.81
C PHE A 7 -23.49 -8.37 -32.17
N SER A 8 -24.43 -7.45 -32.39
CA SER A 8 -24.24 -6.48 -33.48
C SER A 8 -22.98 -5.67 -33.18
N ASP A 9 -22.09 -5.53 -34.15
CA ASP A 9 -20.82 -4.79 -34.02
C ASP A 9 -21.11 -3.30 -33.72
N VAL A 10 -21.22 -2.98 -32.44
CA VAL A 10 -21.28 -1.60 -31.97
C VAL A 10 -19.86 -1.15 -31.68
N ALA A 11 -19.33 -0.26 -32.52
CA ALA A 11 -18.07 0.40 -32.22
C ALA A 11 -18.24 1.25 -30.96
N TYR A 12 -17.63 0.82 -29.85
CA TYR A 12 -17.65 1.51 -28.58
C TYR A 12 -16.22 1.71 -28.08
N THR A 13 -15.88 2.94 -27.72
CA THR A 13 -14.59 3.29 -27.11
C THR A 13 -14.84 3.69 -25.66
N SER A 14 -13.98 3.21 -24.77
CA SER A 14 -14.01 3.57 -23.35
C SER A 14 -12.60 3.78 -22.84
N ASN A 15 -12.39 4.86 -22.10
CA ASN A 15 -11.13 5.18 -21.43
C ASN A 15 -11.44 5.59 -19.99
N PRO A 16 -10.68 5.13 -19.00
CA PRO A 16 -10.90 5.52 -17.62
C PRO A 16 -10.62 7.02 -17.44
N HIS A 17 -11.55 7.73 -16.81
CA HIS A 17 -11.38 9.15 -16.51
C HIS A 17 -10.38 9.40 -15.37
N ALA A 18 -10.42 8.55 -14.34
CA ALA A 18 -9.51 8.65 -13.20
C ALA A 18 -8.24 7.81 -13.45
N PRO A 19 -7.04 8.39 -13.35
CA PRO A 19 -5.79 7.64 -13.53
C PRO A 19 -5.51 6.69 -12.36
N ILE A 20 -5.92 7.07 -11.14
CA ILE A 20 -5.78 6.27 -9.92
C ILE A 20 -7.13 5.66 -9.59
N ARG A 21 -7.22 4.33 -9.61
CA ARG A 21 -8.45 3.56 -9.36
C ARG A 21 -8.08 2.39 -8.47
N TRP A 22 -8.08 2.65 -7.18
CA TRP A 22 -7.46 1.77 -6.20
C TRP A 22 -8.40 1.39 -5.05
N VAL A 23 -8.03 0.36 -4.29
CA VAL A 23 -8.78 -0.09 -3.11
C VAL A 23 -7.85 -0.21 -1.91
N ASN A 24 -8.39 0.00 -0.72
CA ASN A 24 -7.64 -0.11 0.53
C ASN A 24 -8.19 -1.27 1.35
N GLN A 25 -7.30 -2.17 1.73
CA GLN A 25 -7.56 -3.25 2.67
C GLN A 25 -7.09 -2.84 4.05
N TRP A 26 -7.89 -3.17 5.06
CA TRP A 26 -7.56 -2.87 6.46
C TRP A 26 -7.07 -4.11 7.20
N ASP A 27 -6.23 -4.89 6.52
CA ASP A 27 -5.79 -6.21 6.95
C ASP A 27 -4.56 -6.11 7.85
N ASN A 28 -4.57 -6.91 8.92
CA ASN A 28 -3.48 -7.06 9.87
C ASN A 28 -2.71 -8.35 9.59
N LEU A 29 -1.44 -8.40 10.01
CA LEU A 29 -0.59 -9.57 9.82
C LEU A 29 -1.03 -10.81 10.61
N ASP A 30 -1.85 -10.63 11.65
CA ASP A 30 -2.45 -11.69 12.45
C ASP A 30 -3.70 -12.32 11.79
N ARG A 31 -3.98 -11.95 10.53
CA ARG A 31 -5.13 -12.37 9.72
C ARG A 31 -6.45 -11.66 10.03
N SER A 32 -6.51 -10.83 11.07
CA SER A 32 -7.70 -10.01 11.34
C SER A 32 -7.81 -8.84 10.35
N ILE A 33 -9.01 -8.29 10.21
CA ILE A 33 -9.28 -7.11 9.36
C ILE A 33 -9.98 -6.05 10.21
N LYS A 34 -9.41 -4.85 10.33
CA LYS A 34 -10.05 -3.73 11.04
C LYS A 34 -11.32 -3.36 10.26
N ARG A 35 -12.47 -3.44 10.94
CA ARG A 35 -13.81 -3.27 10.33
C ARG A 35 -14.11 -4.27 9.19
N GLY A 36 -13.52 -5.46 9.24
CA GLY A 36 -13.81 -6.54 8.29
C GLY A 36 -15.03 -7.36 8.69
N TYR A 37 -15.98 -7.50 7.77
CA TYR A 37 -17.18 -8.34 7.92
C TYR A 37 -17.23 -9.49 6.90
N GLY A 38 -16.21 -9.60 6.04
CA GLY A 38 -16.09 -10.60 4.97
C GLY A 38 -15.24 -11.82 5.32
N GLY A 39 -14.81 -11.96 6.58
CA GLY A 39 -13.92 -13.02 7.04
C GLY A 39 -12.49 -12.54 7.31
N ALA A 40 -11.55 -13.47 7.20
CA ALA A 40 -10.13 -13.28 7.50
C ALA A 40 -9.35 -12.73 6.30
N SER A 41 -8.19 -12.13 6.56
CA SER A 41 -7.26 -11.67 5.52
C SER A 41 -6.90 -12.81 4.57
N ILE A 42 -6.82 -12.47 3.28
CA ILE A 42 -6.35 -13.36 2.21
C ILE A 42 -4.86 -13.18 1.91
N PHE A 43 -4.21 -12.18 2.53
CA PHE A 43 -2.81 -11.84 2.29
C PHE A 43 -1.91 -12.30 3.43
N PHE A 44 -2.40 -12.28 4.66
CA PHE A 44 -1.56 -12.47 5.84
C PHE A 44 -2.08 -13.53 6.80
N GLU A 45 -1.15 -14.24 7.44
CA GLU A 45 -1.43 -15.19 8.51
C GLU A 45 -0.18 -15.34 9.40
N ASN A 46 -0.37 -15.36 10.73
CA ASN A 46 0.71 -15.60 11.71
C ASN A 46 1.91 -14.64 11.60
N GLY A 47 1.70 -13.37 11.24
CA GLY A 47 2.78 -12.38 11.16
C GLY A 47 3.45 -12.30 9.80
N VAL A 48 3.08 -13.15 8.83
CA VAL A 48 3.73 -13.24 7.52
C VAL A 48 2.74 -13.28 6.36
N ILE A 49 3.25 -13.10 5.14
CA ILE A 49 2.46 -13.30 3.91
C ILE A 49 2.12 -14.78 3.76
N VAL A 50 0.87 -15.09 3.41
CA VAL A 50 0.42 -16.48 3.19
C VAL A 50 1.19 -17.14 2.04
N ALA A 51 1.53 -18.42 2.20
CA ALA A 51 2.24 -19.17 1.17
C ALA A 51 1.40 -19.41 -0.10
N ASN A 52 0.08 -19.60 0.05
CA ASN A 52 -0.84 -19.81 -1.06
C ASN A 52 -1.52 -18.50 -1.46
N LEU A 53 -1.05 -17.91 -2.56
CA LEU A 53 -1.58 -16.67 -3.11
C LEU A 53 -2.63 -16.87 -4.21
N THR A 54 -3.18 -18.08 -4.37
CA THR A 54 -4.22 -18.36 -5.39
C THR A 54 -5.43 -17.42 -5.23
N ARG A 55 -5.89 -17.24 -3.99
CA ARG A 55 -7.04 -16.38 -3.70
C ARG A 55 -6.73 -14.89 -3.91
N ALA A 56 -5.48 -14.49 -3.67
CA ALA A 56 -5.02 -13.14 -3.98
C ALA A 56 -5.04 -12.89 -5.51
N ALA A 57 -4.62 -13.86 -6.32
CA ALA A 57 -4.70 -13.77 -7.78
C ALA A 57 -6.16 -13.70 -8.30
N GLU A 58 -7.04 -14.56 -7.78
CA GLU A 58 -8.48 -14.54 -8.11
C GLU A 58 -9.12 -13.21 -7.74
N TYR A 59 -8.81 -12.69 -6.55
CA TYR A 59 -9.29 -11.39 -6.12
C TYR A 59 -8.81 -10.27 -7.05
N THR A 60 -7.54 -10.30 -7.48
CA THR A 60 -7.02 -9.30 -8.42
C THR A 60 -7.64 -9.40 -9.80
N CYS A 61 -7.99 -10.60 -10.27
CA CYS A 61 -8.80 -10.78 -11.47
C CYS A 61 -10.14 -10.04 -11.37
N LEU A 62 -10.82 -10.14 -10.21
CA LEU A 62 -12.06 -9.42 -9.95
C LEU A 62 -11.85 -7.90 -9.96
N LEU A 63 -10.79 -7.39 -9.33
CA LEU A 63 -10.47 -5.96 -9.32
C LEU A 63 -10.21 -5.43 -10.74
N ALA A 64 -9.45 -6.18 -11.54
CA ALA A 64 -9.15 -5.81 -12.92
C ALA A 64 -10.41 -5.83 -13.81
N SER A 65 -11.35 -6.74 -13.56
CA SER A 65 -12.61 -6.82 -14.31
C SER A 65 -13.48 -5.56 -14.22
N ILE A 66 -13.33 -4.79 -13.13
CA ILE A 66 -13.98 -3.48 -12.93
C ILE A 66 -13.02 -2.30 -13.16
N GLY A 67 -11.86 -2.56 -13.75
CA GLY A 67 -10.91 -1.54 -14.18
C GLY A 67 -10.04 -0.93 -13.09
N LEU A 68 -10.01 -1.49 -11.88
CA LEU A 68 -9.10 -1.05 -10.83
C LEU A 68 -7.65 -1.37 -11.21
N ASN A 69 -6.71 -0.51 -10.84
CA ASN A 69 -5.30 -0.62 -11.21
C ASN A 69 -4.32 -0.61 -10.03
N ALA A 70 -4.79 -0.47 -8.79
CA ALA A 70 -3.93 -0.63 -7.63
C ALA A 70 -4.70 -1.13 -6.39
N ILE A 71 -3.97 -1.68 -5.43
CA ILE A 71 -4.49 -2.12 -4.14
C ILE A 71 -3.48 -1.86 -3.04
N VAL A 72 -3.91 -1.25 -1.93
CA VAL A 72 -3.18 -1.22 -0.67
C VAL A 72 -3.63 -2.43 0.16
N VAL A 73 -2.70 -3.35 0.44
CA VAL A 73 -3.05 -4.64 1.08
C VAL A 73 -3.06 -4.61 2.60
N SER A 74 -2.46 -3.60 3.22
CA SER A 74 -2.25 -3.53 4.67
C SER A 74 -3.08 -2.43 5.32
N ASN A 75 -3.45 -2.66 6.58
CA ASN A 75 -4.09 -1.68 7.43
C ASN A 75 -3.39 -0.32 7.45
N VAL A 76 -4.17 0.76 7.54
CA VAL A 76 -3.68 2.14 7.65
C VAL A 76 -2.83 2.37 8.90
N ASN A 77 -3.02 1.51 9.91
CA ASN A 77 -2.14 1.38 11.06
C ASN A 77 -1.37 0.05 10.91
N PRO A 78 -0.33 -0.01 10.06
CA PRO A 78 0.34 -1.26 9.73
C PRO A 78 1.16 -1.77 10.90
N ASP A 79 1.29 -3.10 11.00
CA ASP A 79 2.29 -3.72 11.87
C ASP A 79 3.70 -3.47 11.30
N LEU A 80 4.63 -3.04 12.14
CA LEU A 80 6.00 -2.71 11.75
C LEU A 80 6.77 -3.92 11.19
N SER A 81 6.37 -5.13 11.58
CA SER A 81 6.98 -6.36 11.06
C SER A 81 6.72 -6.56 9.56
N LEU A 82 5.79 -5.80 8.95
CA LEU A 82 5.61 -5.76 7.49
C LEU A 82 6.89 -5.33 6.76
N LEU A 83 7.74 -4.52 7.40
CA LEU A 83 9.01 -4.02 6.84
C LEU A 83 10.20 -4.94 7.13
N THR A 84 9.99 -6.14 7.70
CA THR A 84 11.06 -7.13 7.85
C THR A 84 11.47 -7.70 6.49
N PRO A 85 12.72 -8.18 6.33
CA PRO A 85 13.18 -8.73 5.05
C PRO A 85 12.29 -9.86 4.51
N GLU A 86 11.78 -10.72 5.40
CA GLU A 86 10.86 -11.80 5.02
C GLU A 86 9.55 -11.26 4.43
N ASN A 87 8.94 -10.29 5.09
CA ASN A 87 7.68 -9.72 4.63
C ASN A 87 7.83 -8.85 3.40
N VAL A 88 8.93 -8.11 3.27
CA VAL A 88 9.27 -7.35 2.05
C VAL A 88 9.41 -8.29 0.85
N GLN A 89 10.06 -9.45 1.00
CA GLN A 89 10.09 -10.47 -0.05
C GLN A 89 8.70 -11.06 -0.32
N GLY A 90 7.88 -11.27 0.72
CA GLY A 90 6.50 -11.70 0.58
C GLY A 90 5.62 -10.72 -0.21
N LEU A 91 5.81 -9.41 -0.01
CA LEU A 91 5.15 -8.36 -0.80
C LEU A 91 5.54 -8.46 -2.29
N GLY A 92 6.79 -8.80 -2.59
CA GLY A 92 7.25 -9.16 -3.93
C GLY A 92 6.38 -10.25 -4.59
N LYS A 93 6.12 -11.34 -3.85
CA LYS A 93 5.27 -12.45 -4.32
C LYS A 93 3.82 -12.04 -4.53
N ILE A 94 3.28 -11.18 -3.68
CA ILE A 94 1.94 -10.61 -3.88
C ILE A 94 1.91 -9.77 -5.16
N ALA A 95 2.90 -8.92 -5.37
CA ALA A 95 2.99 -8.13 -6.59
C ALA A 95 3.16 -9.00 -7.86
N ASP A 96 3.89 -10.13 -7.76
CA ASP A 96 4.03 -11.10 -8.85
C ASP A 96 2.67 -11.62 -9.32
N VAL A 97 1.78 -11.98 -8.40
CA VAL A 97 0.45 -12.49 -8.75
C VAL A 97 -0.50 -11.40 -9.25
N PHE A 98 -0.24 -10.13 -8.92
CA PHE A 98 -1.07 -9.02 -9.39
C PHE A 98 -0.69 -8.51 -10.79
N ARG A 99 0.60 -8.60 -11.14
CA ARG A 99 1.14 -8.08 -12.41
C ARG A 99 0.42 -8.55 -13.67
N PRO A 100 0.04 -9.83 -13.84
CA PRO A 100 -0.69 -10.28 -15.04
C PRO A 100 -2.02 -9.56 -15.28
N TYR A 101 -2.61 -8.97 -14.24
CA TYR A 101 -3.88 -8.27 -14.29
C TYR A 101 -3.73 -6.74 -14.39
N GLY A 102 -2.49 -6.22 -14.43
CA GLY A 102 -2.23 -4.78 -14.48
C GLY A 102 -2.55 -4.03 -13.18
N VAL A 103 -2.66 -4.74 -12.05
CA VAL A 103 -2.91 -4.15 -10.73
C VAL A 103 -1.60 -4.01 -9.99
N GLN A 104 -1.31 -2.81 -9.50
CA GLN A 104 -0.10 -2.51 -8.74
C GLN A 104 -0.33 -2.67 -7.24
N LEU A 105 0.70 -3.13 -6.53
CA LEU A 105 0.69 -3.27 -5.08
C LEU A 105 1.05 -1.94 -4.40
N GLY A 106 0.33 -1.56 -3.37
CA GLY A 106 0.72 -0.52 -2.42
C GLY A 106 0.68 -1.04 -0.98
N ILE A 107 1.34 -0.32 -0.08
CA ILE A 107 1.35 -0.63 1.35
C ILE A 107 1.10 0.62 2.19
N SER A 108 0.67 0.42 3.42
CA SER A 108 0.55 1.49 4.40
C SER A 108 1.85 1.57 5.20
N LEU A 109 2.25 2.77 5.64
CA LEU A 109 3.41 2.99 6.49
C LEU A 109 3.03 3.71 7.78
N ASP A 110 3.70 3.33 8.87
CA ASP A 110 3.63 4.05 10.15
C ASP A 110 4.68 5.16 10.17
N PHE A 111 4.24 6.40 10.40
CA PHE A 111 5.10 7.58 10.38
C PHE A 111 6.26 7.51 11.39
N ALA A 112 6.05 6.89 12.56
CA ALA A 112 7.03 6.77 13.63
C ALA A 112 7.92 5.51 13.54
N THR A 113 7.87 4.79 12.42
CA THR A 113 8.78 3.65 12.14
C THR A 113 10.26 3.95 12.44
N PRO A 114 10.84 5.13 12.08
CA PRO A 114 12.25 5.41 12.36
C PRO A 114 12.60 5.33 13.85
N GLN A 115 11.69 5.73 14.72
CA GLN A 115 11.89 5.66 16.17
C GLN A 115 11.60 4.26 16.72
N LYS A 116 10.54 3.60 16.24
CA LYS A 116 10.07 2.31 16.80
C LYS A 116 11.00 1.14 16.46
N ILE A 117 11.46 1.06 15.20
CA ILE A 117 12.33 -0.04 14.74
C ILE A 117 13.62 0.44 14.07
N GLY A 118 13.71 1.71 13.68
CA GLY A 118 14.91 2.28 13.07
C GLY A 118 16.01 2.65 14.07
N GLY A 119 15.70 2.70 15.37
CA GLY A 119 16.66 3.07 16.42
C GLY A 119 16.98 4.56 16.47
N LEU A 120 16.24 5.41 15.76
CA LEU A 120 16.42 6.86 15.81
C LEU A 120 15.72 7.43 17.06
N SER A 121 16.22 8.55 17.55
CA SER A 121 15.60 9.27 18.66
C SER A 121 14.36 10.09 18.22
N THR A 122 14.16 10.23 16.92
CA THR A 122 13.15 11.11 16.31
C THR A 122 12.54 10.48 15.06
N TYR A 123 11.38 10.98 14.68
CA TYR A 123 10.75 10.74 13.38
C TYR A 123 10.40 12.07 12.68
N ASP A 124 11.11 13.15 13.02
CA ASP A 124 10.95 14.47 12.39
C ASP A 124 11.23 14.38 10.87
N PRO A 125 10.28 14.78 9.99
CA PRO A 125 10.44 14.75 8.53
C PRO A 125 11.62 15.57 7.98
N LEU A 126 12.14 16.53 8.77
CA LEU A 126 13.25 17.39 8.37
C LEU A 126 14.60 16.87 8.88
N ASP A 127 14.61 15.84 9.73
CA ASP A 127 15.83 15.25 10.24
C ASP A 127 16.53 14.42 9.14
N SER A 128 17.84 14.64 8.99
CA SER A 128 18.61 14.01 7.92
C SER A 128 18.74 12.48 8.06
N GLU A 129 18.69 11.95 9.28
CA GLU A 129 18.72 10.50 9.53
C GLU A 129 17.36 9.88 9.20
N VAL A 130 16.26 10.57 9.51
CA VAL A 130 14.90 10.15 9.15
C VAL A 130 14.72 10.12 7.63
N ILE A 131 15.21 11.15 6.93
CA ILE A 131 15.18 11.19 5.46
C ILE A 131 15.95 10.01 4.87
N LYS A 132 17.16 9.73 5.37
CA LYS A 132 17.98 8.58 4.93
C LYS A 132 17.30 7.24 5.23
N PHE A 133 16.67 7.13 6.40
CA PHE A 133 15.93 5.93 6.79
C PHE A 133 14.82 5.61 5.79
N TRP A 134 13.96 6.59 5.48
CA TRP A 134 12.87 6.39 4.53
C TRP A 134 13.34 6.18 3.09
N ALA A 135 14.44 6.81 2.69
CA ALA A 135 15.08 6.53 1.40
C ALA A 135 15.54 5.06 1.31
N ASN A 136 16.19 4.54 2.36
CA ASN A 136 16.65 3.16 2.40
C ASN A 136 15.49 2.14 2.40
N ILE A 137 14.45 2.38 3.21
CA ILE A 137 13.24 1.53 3.20
C ILE A 137 12.58 1.55 1.82
N THR A 138 12.50 2.71 1.19
CA THR A 138 11.93 2.83 -0.16
C THR A 138 12.73 2.06 -1.19
N ASN A 139 14.07 2.16 -1.15
CA ASN A 139 14.92 1.39 -2.05
C ASN A 139 14.70 -0.12 -1.88
N GLN A 140 14.66 -0.63 -0.64
CA GLN A 140 14.42 -2.05 -0.37
C GLN A 140 13.05 -2.52 -0.89
N LEU A 141 12.01 -1.70 -0.71
CA LEU A 141 10.68 -2.02 -1.20
C LEU A 141 10.62 -2.05 -2.73
N TYR A 142 11.26 -1.10 -3.42
CA TYR A 142 11.31 -1.09 -4.88
C TYR A 142 12.25 -2.14 -5.47
N GLU A 143 13.26 -2.61 -4.73
CA GLU A 143 14.05 -3.79 -5.12
C GLU A 143 13.18 -5.05 -5.12
N ALA A 144 12.34 -5.23 -4.09
CA ALA A 144 11.41 -6.37 -4.00
C ALA A 144 10.18 -6.23 -4.91
N VAL A 145 9.70 -5.00 -5.12
CA VAL A 145 8.50 -4.66 -5.88
C VAL A 145 8.80 -3.51 -6.86
N PRO A 146 9.46 -3.78 -8.01
CA PRO A 146 9.91 -2.73 -8.93
C PRO A 146 8.81 -1.82 -9.49
N ASN A 147 7.58 -2.33 -9.59
CA ASN A 147 6.42 -1.62 -10.12
C ASN A 147 5.39 -1.27 -9.04
N MET A 148 5.83 -1.10 -7.79
CA MET A 148 4.97 -0.73 -6.66
C MET A 148 4.18 0.54 -6.98
N ALA A 149 2.88 0.53 -6.68
CA ALA A 149 2.03 1.70 -6.82
C ALA A 149 2.54 2.82 -5.92
N SER A 150 2.55 2.59 -4.60
CA SER A 150 2.98 3.57 -3.61
C SER A 150 2.77 3.19 -2.12
N TYR A 151 2.90 4.20 -1.25
CA TYR A 151 2.50 4.30 0.14
C TYR A 151 1.13 4.94 0.36
N LEU A 152 0.45 4.45 1.39
CA LEU A 152 -0.57 5.15 2.15
C LEU A 152 0.02 5.51 3.52
N VAL A 153 -0.02 6.78 3.92
CA VAL A 153 0.50 7.19 5.22
C VAL A 153 -0.61 7.87 6.01
N MET A 154 -1.01 7.24 7.12
CA MET A 154 -1.92 7.84 8.09
C MET A 154 -1.09 8.56 9.16
N ALA A 155 -1.31 9.86 9.35
CA ALA A 155 -0.62 10.66 10.36
C ALA A 155 -1.63 11.52 11.14
N ASP A 156 -1.33 11.80 12.41
CA ASP A 156 -2.12 12.67 13.31
C ASP A 156 -3.63 12.34 13.36
N SER A 157 -3.97 11.05 13.37
CA SER A 157 -5.37 10.63 13.39
C SER A 157 -5.58 9.44 14.31
N GLU A 158 -6.64 9.45 15.12
CA GLU A 158 -6.96 8.40 16.09
C GLU A 158 -5.78 8.01 17.01
N GLY A 159 -4.96 8.99 17.41
CA GLY A 159 -3.77 8.76 18.24
C GLY A 159 -2.57 8.17 17.50
N GLN A 160 -2.62 8.10 16.16
CA GLN A 160 -1.44 7.74 15.37
C GLN A 160 -0.37 8.82 15.47
N PRO A 161 0.91 8.42 15.54
CA PRO A 161 2.02 9.36 15.48
C PRO A 161 1.93 10.22 14.24
N GLY A 162 2.30 11.48 14.40
CA GLY A 162 2.30 12.40 13.29
C GLY A 162 2.97 13.72 13.66
N PRO A 163 3.08 14.59 12.66
CA PRO A 163 3.96 15.75 12.68
C PRO A 163 3.56 16.90 13.58
N LEU A 164 2.33 16.92 14.11
CA LEU A 164 1.92 17.96 15.04
C LEU A 164 2.83 18.01 16.28
N ILE A 165 3.46 16.89 16.65
CA ILE A 165 4.41 16.87 17.77
C ILE A 165 5.69 17.68 17.51
N TYR A 166 6.03 17.92 16.24
CA TYR A 166 7.18 18.72 15.81
C TYR A 166 6.78 20.10 15.28
N ASN A 167 5.49 20.47 15.39
CA ASN A 167 4.93 21.73 14.89
C ASN A 167 5.17 21.95 13.38
N HIS A 168 5.16 20.86 12.61
CA HIS A 168 5.25 20.90 11.15
C HIS A 168 3.85 20.85 10.51
N THR A 169 3.79 21.26 9.25
CA THR A 169 2.57 21.17 8.43
C THR A 169 2.55 19.84 7.69
N HIS A 170 1.37 19.20 7.54
CA HIS A 170 1.20 17.95 6.80
C HIS A 170 1.85 17.92 5.41
N SER A 171 2.01 19.08 4.76
CA SER A 171 2.74 19.20 3.50
C SER A 171 4.22 18.85 3.61
N LYS A 172 4.91 19.22 4.70
CA LYS A 172 6.31 18.87 4.93
C LYS A 172 6.49 17.36 5.10
N ASP A 173 5.50 16.74 5.73
CA ASP A 173 5.46 15.31 6.03
C ASP A 173 5.17 14.49 4.79
N ALA A 174 4.16 14.91 4.03
CA ALA A 174 3.91 14.32 2.72
C ALA A 174 5.14 14.46 1.81
N ASN A 175 5.84 15.60 1.87
CA ASN A 175 7.05 15.81 1.07
C ASN A 175 8.20 14.87 1.44
N LEU A 176 8.32 14.41 2.70
CA LEU A 176 9.32 13.40 3.08
C LEU A 176 9.15 12.13 2.25
N PHE A 177 7.95 11.53 2.28
CA PHE A 177 7.68 10.31 1.53
C PHE A 177 7.64 10.54 0.02
N ALA A 178 7.06 11.66 -0.43
CA ALA A 178 7.01 11.98 -1.85
C ALA A 178 8.43 12.13 -2.45
N ASN A 179 9.37 12.72 -1.72
CA ASN A 179 10.76 12.81 -2.15
C ASN A 179 11.44 11.45 -2.21
N ALA A 180 11.16 10.54 -1.26
CA ALA A 180 11.68 9.17 -1.27
C ALA A 180 11.12 8.36 -2.46
N LEU A 181 9.85 8.56 -2.81
CA LEU A 181 9.18 7.87 -3.93
C LEU A 181 9.54 8.44 -5.32
N LYS A 182 10.01 9.69 -5.38
CA LYS A 182 10.28 10.43 -6.63
C LYS A 182 11.15 9.67 -7.65
N PRO A 183 12.25 8.99 -7.27
CA PRO A 183 13.07 8.24 -8.23
C PRO A 183 12.33 7.11 -8.95
N TYR A 184 11.24 6.63 -8.35
CA TYR A 184 10.46 5.48 -8.81
C TYR A 184 9.11 5.87 -9.42
N SER A 185 8.81 7.17 -9.50
CA SER A 185 7.50 7.67 -9.95
C SER A 185 6.31 7.14 -9.12
N GLY A 186 6.53 6.82 -7.84
CA GLY A 186 5.48 6.39 -6.90
C GLY A 186 4.55 7.54 -6.50
N ILE A 187 3.32 7.21 -6.08
CA ILE A 187 2.25 8.19 -5.81
C ILE A 187 1.87 8.23 -4.33
N LEU A 188 2.38 9.14 -3.51
CA LEU A 188 1.96 9.17 -2.10
C LEU A 188 0.45 9.45 -1.96
N ILE A 189 -0.26 8.61 -1.21
CA ILE A 189 -1.55 9.00 -0.65
C ILE A 189 -1.39 9.33 0.82
N PHE A 190 -1.77 10.56 1.15
CA PHE A 190 -1.77 11.11 2.48
C PHE A 190 -3.20 11.52 2.82
N PRO A 191 -3.99 10.66 3.51
CA PRO A 191 -5.39 10.95 3.80
C PRO A 191 -5.53 12.18 4.69
N CYS A 192 -6.48 13.05 4.38
CA CYS A 192 -6.81 14.23 5.20
C CYS A 192 -7.77 13.92 6.37
N PHE A 193 -7.92 12.65 6.76
CA PHE A 193 -8.80 12.25 7.86
C PHE A 193 -8.10 12.50 9.19
N CYS A 194 -8.17 13.74 9.67
CA CYS A 194 -7.66 14.17 10.96
C CYS A 194 -8.85 14.38 11.90
N VAL A 195 -8.82 13.80 13.10
CA VAL A 195 -9.90 13.90 14.10
C VAL A 195 -9.33 14.42 15.41
#